data_AF-A0A672P4Y7-F1
#
_entry.id   AF-A0A672P4Y7-F1
#
_cell.length_a   1.000
_cell.length_b   1.000
_cell.length_c   1.000
_cell.angle_alpha   90.00
_cell.angle_beta   90.00
_cell.angle_gamma   90.00
#
_symmetry.space_group_name_H-M   'P 1'
#
loop_
_entity.id
_entity.type
_entity.pdbx_description
1 polymer ?
#
loop_
_entity_poly.entity_id
_entity_poly.type
_entity_poly.pdbx_seq_one_letter_code
_entity_poly.pdbx_strand_id
1 'polypeptide(L)'
;FIHSIIHKQINNSHFGFLLRKPRVEKMRRDRINSSIEQLKCLLAPEFLKQQPDTKLEKADILEMTLNFFRINRRESVCREIVHFLSEDEMKTESQRRLLKHFQRESVLPDQNTFSKEMNVNMSSIWRPW
;
A
#
# COMPACT_ATOMS: atom_id res chain seq x y z
N PHE A 1 -37.47 -8.50 -42.60
CA PHE A 1 -36.04 -8.59 -42.98
C PHE A 1 -35.17 -7.60 -42.19
N ILE A 2 -35.39 -6.28 -42.34
CA ILE A 2 -34.62 -5.23 -41.63
C ILE A 2 -34.62 -5.40 -40.09
N HIS A 3 -35.78 -5.70 -39.49
CA HIS A 3 -35.90 -5.91 -38.03
C HIS A 3 -35.01 -7.04 -37.50
N SER A 4 -34.87 -8.13 -38.25
CA SER A 4 -34.01 -9.27 -37.88
C SER A 4 -32.52 -8.94 -37.98
N ILE A 5 -32.14 -8.12 -38.95
CA ILE A 5 -30.75 -7.65 -39.13
C ILE A 5 -30.35 -6.72 -37.99
N ILE A 6 -31.22 -5.78 -37.61
CA ILE A 6 -30.97 -4.85 -36.50
C ILE A 6 -30.82 -5.63 -35.18
N HIS A 7 -31.72 -6.57 -34.90
CA HIS A 7 -31.67 -7.38 -33.67
C HIS A 7 -30.40 -8.23 -33.60
N LYS A 8 -29.93 -8.77 -34.73
CA LYS A 8 -28.68 -9.56 -34.81
C LYS A 8 -27.44 -8.69 -34.63
N GLN A 9 -27.43 -7.46 -35.15
CA GLN A 9 -26.34 -6.50 -34.95
C GLN A 9 -26.24 -6.00 -33.50
N ILE A 10 -27.37 -5.69 -32.87
CA ILE A 10 -27.42 -5.30 -31.45
C ILE A 10 -26.92 -6.45 -30.56
N ASN A 11 -27.38 -7.68 -30.82
CA ASN A 11 -26.95 -8.85 -30.06
C ASN A 11 -25.46 -9.15 -30.22
N ASN A 12 -24.91 -9.06 -31.44
CA ASN A 12 -23.48 -9.26 -31.69
C ASN A 12 -22.62 -8.19 -31.00
N SER A 13 -23.07 -6.93 -31.03
CA SER A 13 -22.40 -5.83 -30.36
C SER A 13 -22.42 -6.00 -28.85
N HIS A 14 -23.60 -6.28 -28.27
CA HIS A 14 -23.77 -6.51 -26.84
C HIS A 14 -22.95 -7.72 -26.35
N PHE A 15 -22.95 -8.83 -27.11
CA PHE A 15 -22.16 -10.02 -26.79
C PHE A 15 -20.65 -9.75 -26.86
N GLY A 16 -20.19 -8.96 -27.84
CA GLY A 16 -18.80 -8.50 -27.92
C GLY A 16 -18.39 -7.64 -26.71
N PHE A 17 -19.25 -6.74 -26.24
CA PHE A 17 -19.02 -5.95 -25.02
C PHE A 17 -19.04 -6.82 -23.75
N LEU A 18 -19.94 -7.80 -23.67
CA LEU A 18 -20.06 -8.73 -22.55
C LEU A 18 -18.93 -9.75 -22.47
N LEU A 19 -18.20 -10.04 -23.56
CA LEU A 19 -17.02 -10.91 -23.56
C LEU A 19 -15.71 -10.14 -23.34
N ARG A 20 -15.65 -8.88 -23.78
CA ARG A 20 -14.47 -8.01 -23.58
C ARG A 20 -14.31 -7.59 -22.11
N LYS A 21 -15.43 -7.32 -21.41
CA LYS A 21 -15.44 -7.01 -19.97
C LYS A 21 -14.83 -8.14 -19.11
N PRO A 22 -15.21 -9.43 -19.25
CA PRO A 22 -14.58 -10.56 -18.58
C PRO A 22 -13.08 -10.70 -18.83
N ARG A 23 -12.62 -10.45 -20.06
CA ARG A 23 -11.20 -10.54 -20.40
C ARG A 23 -10.38 -9.43 -19.73
N VAL A 24 -10.82 -8.18 -19.83
CA VAL A 24 -10.14 -7.03 -19.20
C VAL A 24 -10.15 -7.17 -17.69
N GLU A 25 -11.26 -7.60 -17.11
CA GLU A 25 -11.38 -7.81 -15.67
C GLU A 25 -10.51 -8.99 -15.19
N LYS A 26 -10.38 -10.07 -15.99
CA LYS A 26 -9.41 -11.14 -15.71
C LYS A 26 -7.98 -10.58 -15.68
N MET A 27 -7.58 -9.79 -16.69
CA MET A 27 -6.26 -9.16 -16.72
C MET A 27 -6.02 -8.23 -15.51
N ARG A 28 -7.06 -7.49 -15.08
CA ARG A 28 -6.97 -6.64 -13.89
C ARG A 28 -6.74 -7.47 -12.63
N ARG A 29 -7.48 -8.55 -12.44
CA ARG A 29 -7.31 -9.49 -11.30
C ARG A 29 -5.93 -10.14 -11.30
N ASP A 30 -5.47 -10.60 -12.46
CA ASP A 30 -4.17 -11.24 -12.61
C ASP A 30 -3.05 -10.25 -12.25
N ARG A 31 -3.13 -9.00 -12.73
CA ARG A 31 -2.19 -7.93 -12.36
C ARG A 31 -2.18 -7.67 -10.85
N ILE A 32 -3.36 -7.53 -10.23
CA ILE A 32 -3.47 -7.29 -8.78
C ILE A 32 -2.86 -8.45 -7.99
N ASN A 33 -3.19 -9.69 -8.34
CA ASN A 33 -2.62 -10.86 -7.67
C ASN A 33 -1.11 -10.93 -7.83
N SER A 34 -0.58 -10.67 -9.03
CA SER A 34 0.86 -10.61 -9.27
C SER A 34 1.54 -9.55 -8.41
N SER A 35 0.95 -8.37 -8.25
CA SER A 35 1.50 -7.32 -7.39
C SER A 35 1.46 -7.70 -5.91
N ILE A 36 0.41 -8.40 -5.45
CA ILE A 36 0.34 -8.89 -4.06
C ILE A 36 1.43 -9.93 -3.79
N GLU A 37 1.70 -10.85 -4.71
CA GLU A 37 2.80 -11.81 -4.56
C GLU A 37 4.18 -11.13 -4.61
N GLN A 38 4.35 -10.10 -5.43
CA GLN A 38 5.58 -9.28 -5.41
C GLN A 38 5.79 -8.60 -4.05
N LEU A 39 4.74 -8.01 -3.47
CA LEU A 39 4.80 -7.40 -2.14
C LEU A 39 5.18 -8.43 -1.07
N LYS A 40 4.61 -9.63 -1.15
CA LYS A 40 4.97 -10.75 -0.27
C LYS A 40 6.46 -11.06 -0.34
N CYS A 41 7.03 -11.19 -1.54
CA CYS A 41 8.46 -11.47 -1.70
C CYS A 41 9.34 -10.34 -1.17
N LEU A 42 8.95 -9.08 -1.39
CA LEU A 42 9.71 -7.91 -0.92
C LEU A 42 9.73 -7.79 0.61
N LEU A 43 8.65 -8.19 1.28
CA LEU A 43 8.49 -8.05 2.73
C LEU A 43 8.78 -9.36 3.50
N ALA A 44 8.98 -10.47 2.80
CA ALA A 44 9.27 -11.77 3.41
C ALA A 44 10.50 -11.77 4.34
N PRO A 45 11.62 -11.08 4.03
CA PRO A 45 12.79 -11.08 4.92
C PRO A 45 12.52 -10.44 6.29
N GLU A 46 11.73 -9.36 6.32
CA GLU A 46 11.31 -8.67 7.54
C GLU A 46 10.26 -9.49 8.30
N PHE A 47 9.36 -10.15 7.58
CA PHE A 47 8.31 -10.97 8.18
C PHE A 47 8.84 -12.26 8.81
N LEU A 48 9.68 -13.02 8.09
CA LEU A 48 10.22 -14.29 8.60
C LEU A 48 11.07 -14.10 9.86
N LYS A 49 11.70 -12.92 10.02
CA LYS A 49 12.39 -12.54 11.26
C LYS A 49 11.43 -12.37 12.44
N GLN A 50 10.21 -11.92 12.17
CA GLN A 50 9.19 -11.68 13.20
C GLN A 50 8.35 -12.93 13.49
N GLN A 51 7.94 -13.66 12.44
CA GLN A 51 7.14 -14.88 12.53
C GLN A 51 7.53 -15.89 11.42
N PRO A 52 8.48 -16.80 11.68
CA PRO A 52 9.01 -17.71 10.67
C PRO A 52 8.00 -18.77 10.19
N ASP A 53 7.01 -19.14 11.01
CA ASP A 53 6.10 -20.27 10.72
C ASP A 53 4.67 -19.87 10.32
N THR A 54 4.39 -18.56 10.19
CA THR A 54 3.04 -18.08 9.90
C THR A 54 2.77 -17.97 8.41
N LYS A 55 1.65 -18.57 7.96
CA LYS A 55 1.17 -18.39 6.60
C LYS A 55 0.64 -16.97 6.41
N LEU A 56 1.34 -16.16 5.63
CA LEU A 56 0.89 -14.83 5.22
C LEU A 56 -0.39 -14.88 4.39
N GLU A 57 -1.49 -14.39 4.95
CA GLU A 57 -2.72 -14.15 4.20
C GLU A 57 -2.63 -12.83 3.41
N LYS A 58 -3.55 -12.65 2.46
CA LYS A 58 -3.57 -11.41 1.64
C LYS A 58 -3.81 -10.16 2.48
N ALA A 59 -4.58 -10.26 3.57
CA ALA A 59 -4.81 -9.16 4.48
C ALA A 59 -3.51 -8.76 5.19
N ASP A 60 -2.77 -9.73 5.74
CA ASP A 60 -1.50 -9.51 6.43
C ASP A 60 -0.47 -8.86 5.50
N ILE A 61 -0.36 -9.34 4.26
CA ILE A 61 0.55 -8.77 3.26
C ILE A 61 0.23 -7.30 3.01
N LEU A 62 -1.05 -6.95 2.86
CA LEU A 62 -1.47 -5.57 2.62
C LEU A 62 -1.28 -4.68 3.85
N GLU A 63 -1.60 -5.16 5.04
CA GLU A 63 -1.40 -4.41 6.29
C GLU A 63 0.09 -4.14 6.52
N MET A 64 0.93 -5.18 6.38
CA MET A 64 2.37 -5.06 6.53
C MET A 64 2.97 -4.11 5.48
N THR A 65 2.48 -4.16 4.24
CA THR A 65 2.88 -3.22 3.18
C THR A 65 2.55 -1.77 3.57
N LEU A 66 1.35 -1.52 4.08
CA LEU A 66 0.93 -0.18 4.51
C LEU A 66 1.79 0.31 5.68
N ASN A 67 2.10 -0.58 6.64
CA ASN A 67 2.98 -0.24 7.74
C ASN A 67 4.39 0.11 7.25
N PHE A 68 4.95 -0.71 6.35
CA PHE A 68 6.25 -0.49 5.74
C PHE A 68 6.35 0.89 5.08
N PHE A 69 5.39 1.27 4.23
CA PHE A 69 5.42 2.57 3.57
C PHE A 69 5.30 3.75 4.54
N ARG A 70 4.49 3.60 5.60
CA ARG A 70 4.32 4.64 6.62
C ARG A 70 5.58 4.85 7.43
N ILE A 71 6.20 3.77 7.88
CA ILE A 71 7.46 3.80 8.61
C ILE A 71 8.53 4.40 7.71
N ASN A 72 8.68 3.88 6.49
CA ASN A 72 9.71 4.36 5.56
C ASN A 72 9.58 5.86 5.25
N ARG A 73 8.34 6.37 5.09
CA ARG A 73 8.09 7.80 4.91
C ARG A 73 8.45 8.63 6.15
N ARG A 74 8.16 8.11 7.35
CA ARG A 74 8.54 8.79 8.61
C ARG A 74 10.04 8.80 8.78
N GLU A 75 10.69 7.67 8.57
CA GLU A 75 12.14 7.57 8.65
C GLU A 75 12.85 8.46 7.64
N SER A 76 12.35 8.57 6.39
CA SER A 76 12.95 9.46 5.40
C SER A 76 12.88 10.93 5.84
N VAL A 77 11.73 11.36 6.37
CA VAL A 77 11.56 12.73 6.90
C VAL A 77 12.44 12.97 8.13
N CYS A 78 12.47 12.03 9.08
CA CYS A 78 13.31 12.14 10.26
C CYS A 78 14.81 12.16 9.89
N ARG A 79 15.23 11.34 8.92
CA ARG A 79 16.60 11.35 8.40
C ARG A 79 16.97 12.71 7.81
N GLU A 80 16.09 13.32 7.02
CA GLU A 80 16.32 14.65 6.43
C GLU A 80 16.41 15.74 7.50
N ILE A 81 15.52 15.73 8.51
CA ILE A 81 15.56 16.68 9.63
C ILE A 81 16.85 16.50 10.43
N VAL A 82 17.23 15.27 10.74
CA VAL A 82 18.47 14.95 11.46
C VAL A 82 19.69 15.41 10.67
N HIS A 83 19.71 15.19 9.36
CA HIS A 83 20.77 15.65 8.47
C HIS A 83 20.86 17.19 8.51
N PHE A 84 19.76 17.90 8.27
CA PHE A 84 19.71 19.35 8.30
C PHE A 84 20.17 19.94 9.64
N LEU A 85 19.69 19.40 10.76
CA LEU A 85 20.09 19.84 12.10
C LEU A 85 21.53 19.43 12.45
N SER A 86 22.16 18.54 11.70
CA SER A 86 23.53 18.08 11.93
C SER A 86 24.58 19.00 11.31
N GLU A 87 24.26 19.63 10.17
CA GLU A 87 25.16 20.46 9.36
C GLU A 87 25.47 21.85 9.97
N ASP A 88 24.71 22.30 10.97
CA ASP A 88 24.90 23.62 11.59
C ASP A 88 26.07 23.59 12.61
N GLU A 89 27.05 24.48 12.41
CA GLU A 89 28.26 24.61 13.24
C GLU A 89 27.96 25.19 14.64
N MET A 90 26.88 25.98 14.79
CA MET A 90 26.47 26.61 16.04
C MET A 90 25.07 26.17 16.48
N LYS A 91 24.98 24.95 17.01
CA LYS A 91 23.69 24.42 17.48
C LYS A 91 23.19 25.17 18.71
N THR A 92 21.95 25.62 18.65
CA THR A 92 21.20 26.09 19.82
C THR A 92 20.79 24.91 20.71
N GLU A 93 20.49 25.16 21.99
CA GLU A 93 20.00 24.13 22.92
C GLU A 93 18.68 23.50 22.42
N SER A 94 17.82 24.28 21.77
CA SER A 94 16.57 23.77 21.16
C SER A 94 16.84 22.83 19.99
N GLN A 95 17.77 23.15 19.09
CA GLN A 95 18.17 22.24 18.00
C GLN A 95 18.77 20.93 18.53
N ARG A 96 19.58 20.98 19.60
CA ARG A 96 20.10 19.76 20.24
C ARG A 96 18.98 18.88 20.80
N ARG A 97 17.97 19.47 21.44
CA ARG A 97 16.80 18.74 21.95
C ARG A 97 15.99 18.11 20.82
N LEU A 98 15.74 18.84 19.74
CA LEU A 98 15.03 18.33 18.56
C LEU A 98 15.78 17.18 17.89
N LEU A 99 17.10 17.34 17.67
CA LEU A 99 17.95 16.31 17.10
C LEU A 99 17.87 15.00 17.91
N LYS A 100 17.94 15.10 19.24
CA LYS A 100 17.80 13.95 20.16
C LYS A 100 16.43 13.26 20.05
N HIS A 101 15.37 14.02 19.82
CA HIS A 101 14.01 13.51 19.66
C HIS A 101 13.89 12.69 18.36
N PHE A 102 14.26 13.27 17.22
CA PHE A 102 14.14 12.62 15.91
C PHE A 102 15.09 11.43 15.73
N GLN A 103 16.25 11.44 16.38
CA GLN A 103 17.14 10.28 16.44
C GLN A 103 16.57 9.12 17.27
N ARG A 104 15.64 9.40 18.19
CA ARG A 104 15.00 8.39 19.03
C ARG A 104 13.71 7.85 18.39
N GLU A 105 12.99 8.70 17.66
CA GLU A 105 11.81 8.30 16.87
C GLU A 105 12.13 7.49 15.61
N SER A 106 13.37 7.48 15.13
CA SER A 106 13.80 6.59 14.04
C SER A 106 13.90 5.12 14.45
N VAL A 107 13.71 4.79 15.74
CA VAL A 107 13.59 3.41 16.23
C VAL A 107 12.13 2.99 16.13
N LEU A 108 11.86 2.01 15.25
CA LEU A 108 10.56 1.40 14.94
C LEU A 108 9.58 1.37 16.13
N PRO A 109 8.35 1.91 16.01
CA PRO A 109 7.33 1.70 17.03
C PRO A 109 6.79 0.27 16.96
N ASP A 110 6.57 -0.30 18.15
CA ASP A 110 5.90 -1.59 18.33
C ASP A 110 4.46 -1.57 17.77
N GLN A 111 4.04 -2.69 17.20
CA GLN A 111 2.90 -2.81 16.26
C GLN A 111 1.51 -2.51 16.88
N ASN A 112 1.43 -2.38 18.22
CA ASN A 112 0.16 -2.34 18.96
C ASN A 112 -0.60 -1.00 18.95
N THR A 113 -0.08 0.08 18.37
CA THR A 113 -0.72 1.41 18.46
C THR A 113 -1.47 1.89 17.21
N PHE A 114 -1.37 1.19 16.07
CA PHE A 114 -1.79 1.77 14.77
C PHE A 114 -3.17 1.37 14.25
N SER A 115 -3.81 0.31 14.76
CA SER A 115 -5.08 -0.20 14.20
C SER A 115 -6.25 0.77 14.34
N LYS A 116 -6.17 1.77 15.21
CA LYS A 116 -7.29 2.68 15.53
C LYS A 116 -7.45 3.84 14.54
N GLU A 117 -6.39 4.32 13.90
CA GLU A 117 -6.46 5.46 12.97
C GLU A 117 -6.93 5.07 11.55
N MET A 118 -6.79 3.81 11.15
CA MET A 118 -7.16 3.35 9.80
C MET A 118 -8.67 3.26 9.56
N ASN A 119 -9.46 3.01 10.62
CA ASN A 119 -10.86 2.63 10.50
C ASN A 119 -11.75 3.80 10.00
N VAL A 120 -11.38 5.04 10.34
CA VAL A 120 -12.18 6.24 10.03
C VAL A 120 -12.11 6.64 8.55
N ASN A 121 -11.04 6.27 7.83
CA ASN A 121 -10.80 6.77 6.47
C ASN A 121 -10.99 5.72 5.35
N MET A 122 -11.22 4.45 5.72
CA MET A 122 -11.42 3.38 4.73
C MET A 122 -12.84 3.31 4.18
N SER A 123 -13.84 3.89 4.85
CA SER A 123 -15.24 3.89 4.40
C SER A 123 -15.45 4.68 3.10
N SER A 124 -14.59 5.67 2.81
CA SER A 124 -14.73 6.58 1.67
C SER A 124 -13.98 6.14 0.40
N ILE A 125 -13.07 5.17 0.50
CA ILE A 125 -12.18 4.76 -0.60
C ILE A 125 -12.84 3.70 -1.51
N TRP A 126 -13.87 3.02 -1.02
CA TRP A 126 -14.63 2.05 -1.81
C TRP A 126 -15.59 2.76 -2.76
N ARG A 127 -15.30 2.70 -4.06
CA ARG A 127 -16.30 2.93 -5.10
C ARG A 127 -16.60 1.61 -5.83
N PRO A 128 -17.86 1.20 -5.94
CA PRO A 128 -18.23 0.10 -6.81
C PRO A 128 -17.88 0.47 -8.25
N TRP A 129 -17.27 -0.47 -8.98
CA TRP A 129 -17.06 -0.37 -10.42
C TRP A 129 -18.35 -0.72 -11.18
#